data_AF-A0A9X8YP11-F1
#
_entry.id   AF-A0A9X8YP11-F1
#
_cell.length_a   1.000
_cell.length_b   1.000
_cell.length_c   1.000
_cell.angle_alpha   90.00
_cell.angle_beta   90.00
_cell.angle_gamma   90.00
#
_symmetry.space_group_name_H-M   'P 1'
#
loop_
_entity.id
_entity.type
_entity.pdbx_description
1 polymer ?
#
loop_
_entity_poly.entity_id
_entity_poly.type
_entity_poly.pdbx_seq_one_letter_code
_entity_poly.pdbx_strand_id
1 'polypeptide(L)' 'LAYGKTGVPGIPANSTLVFDVELLDVKAAPKADAKAEKPADAKADAKAK' A
#
# COMPACT_ATOMS: atom_id res chain seq x y z
N LEU A 1 -5.48 -1.45 8.03
CA LEU A 1 -6.22 -0.21 7.71
C LEU A 1 -6.59 0.44 9.05
N ALA A 2 -6.52 1.78 9.15
CA ALA A 2 -6.20 2.55 10.37
C ALA A 2 -4.73 2.37 10.84
N TYR A 3 -4.38 2.85 12.04
CA TYR A 3 -3.00 2.86 12.57
C TYR A 3 -2.49 1.52 13.14
N GLY A 4 -3.29 0.45 13.06
CA GLY A 4 -2.86 -0.91 13.39
C GLY A 4 -2.44 -1.10 14.84
N LYS A 5 -1.54 -2.07 15.07
CA LYS A 5 -1.10 -2.50 16.42
C LYS A 5 -0.16 -1.50 17.11
N THR A 6 0.50 -0.63 16.35
CA THR A 6 1.44 0.35 16.90
C THR A 6 0.71 1.57 17.44
N GLY A 7 -0.41 1.98 16.81
CA GLY A 7 -1.07 3.26 17.11
C GLY A 7 -0.18 4.46 16.76
N VAL A 8 -0.64 5.65 17.11
CA VAL A 8 0.13 6.91 17.01
C VAL A 8 -0.17 7.78 18.24
N PRO A 9 0.65 8.79 18.58
CA PRO A 9 0.32 9.70 19.66
C PRO A 9 -1.10 10.28 19.48
N GLY A 10 -1.95 10.10 20.50
CA GLY A 10 -3.36 10.51 20.48
C GLY A 10 -4.35 9.48 19.93
N ILE A 11 -3.89 8.39 19.29
CA ILE A 11 -4.76 7.31 18.77
C ILE A 11 -4.20 5.94 19.20
N PRO A 12 -4.88 5.23 20.11
CA PRO A 12 -4.44 3.93 20.60
C PRO A 12 -4.30 2.85 19.52
N ALA A 13 -3.56 1.81 19.86
CA ALA A 13 -3.46 0.60 19.06
C ALA A 13 -4.83 -0.06 18.85
N ASN A 14 -5.09 -0.54 17.64
CA ASN A 14 -6.30 -1.24 17.23
C ASN A 14 -7.60 -0.42 17.39
N SER A 15 -7.51 0.91 17.46
CA SER A 15 -8.68 1.77 17.42
C SER A 15 -9.43 1.65 16.08
N THR A 16 -10.75 1.65 16.16
CA THR A 16 -11.62 1.83 14.99
C THR A 16 -11.73 3.32 14.69
N LEU A 17 -11.55 3.71 13.44
CA LEU A 17 -11.64 5.10 13.00
C LEU A 17 -12.83 5.27 12.06
N VAL A 18 -13.62 6.32 12.31
CA VAL A 18 -14.74 6.72 11.47
C VAL A 18 -14.34 8.02 10.77
N PHE A 19 -14.44 8.03 9.46
CA PHE A 19 -14.16 9.22 8.64
C PHE A 19 -15.42 9.59 7.87
N ASP A 20 -15.74 10.88 7.89
CA ASP A 20 -16.62 11.48 6.91
C ASP A 20 -15.74 12.14 5.85
N VAL A 21 -15.86 11.70 4.60
CA VAL A 21 -14.97 12.10 3.51
C VAL A 21 -15.81 12.59 2.34
N GLU A 22 -15.53 13.82 1.91
CA GLU A 22 -16.08 14.39 0.69
C GLU A 22 -14.98 14.47 -0.38
N LEU A 23 -15.27 13.95 -1.57
CA LEU A 23 -14.37 14.05 -2.72
C LEU A 23 -14.75 15.28 -3.55
N LEU A 24 -13.83 16.24 -3.66
CA LEU A 24 -14.07 17.48 -4.40
C LEU A 24 -13.63 17.42 -5.87
N ASP A 25 -12.45 16.85 -6.15
CA ASP A 25 -11.86 16.78 -7.49
C ASP A 25 -10.80 15.66 -7.55
N VAL A 26 -10.57 15.10 -8.73
CA VAL A 26 -9.48 14.15 -9.00
C VAL A 26 -8.69 14.64 -10.20
N LYS A 27 -7.45 15.08 -9.95
CA LYS A 27 -6.53 15.44 -11.02
C LYS A 27 -5.97 14.18 -11.65
N ALA A 28 -5.98 14.13 -12.98
CA ALA A 28 -5.36 13.04 -13.73
C ALA A 28 -3.87 12.97 -13.38
N ALA A 29 -3.39 11.76 -13.10
CA ALA A 29 -1.96 11.54 -12.93
C ALA A 29 -1.24 11.86 -14.25
N PRO A 30 -0.04 12.46 -14.19
CA PRO A 30 0.79 12.61 -15.38
C PRO A 30 1.05 11.22 -15.99
N LYS A 31 0.94 11.10 -17.31
CA LYS A 31 1.23 9.83 -18.01
C LYS A 31 2.71 9.52 -17.80
N ALA A 32 2.99 8.39 -17.15
CA ALA A 32 4.33 7.85 -17.08
C ALA A 32 4.76 7.44 -18.50
N ASP A 33 5.92 7.93 -18.95
CA ASP A 33 6.55 7.44 -20.16
C ASP A 33 6.77 5.93 -20.05
N ALA A 34 6.19 5.17 -20.97
CA ALA A 34 6.33 3.73 -21.03
C ALA A 34 7.78 3.37 -21.41
N LYS A 35 8.64 3.11 -20.41
CA LYS A 35 9.88 2.36 -20.63
C LYS A 35 10.23 1.43 -19.46
N ALA A 36 10.31 0.15 -19.85
CA ALA A 36 10.93 -0.99 -19.19
C ALA A 36 10.13 -1.72 -18.10
N GLU A 37 9.23 -2.56 -18.59
CA GLU A 37 8.88 -3.85 -18.02
C GLU A 37 10.12 -4.78 -18.01
N LYS A 38 10.46 -5.37 -16.85
CA LYS A 38 11.06 -6.71 -16.78
C LYS A 38 10.73 -7.35 -15.43
N PRO A 39 9.82 -8.33 -15.36
CA PRO A 39 9.73 -9.23 -14.20
C PRO A 39 10.96 -10.14 -14.22
N ALA A 40 11.67 -10.22 -13.09
CA ALA A 40 12.77 -11.15 -12.88
C ALA A 40 12.46 -12.04 -11.68
N ASP A 41 11.38 -12.82 -11.79
CA ASP A 41 11.20 -14.03 -10.99
C ASP A 41 11.73 -15.22 -11.79
N ALA A 42 12.99 -15.57 -11.56
CA ALA A 42 13.59 -16.82 -11.99
C ALA A 42 14.00 -17.63 -10.75
N LYS A 43 13.03 -18.40 -10.24
CA LYS A 43 13.14 -19.82 -9.83
C LYS A 43 14.50 -20.29 -9.27
N ALA A 44 14.52 -20.63 -7.97
CA ALA A 44 15.41 -21.64 -7.41
C ALA A 44 14.61 -22.61 -6.52
N ASP A 45 14.09 -23.67 -7.14
CA ASP A 45 13.74 -24.92 -6.46
C ASP A 45 15.03 -25.70 -6.15
N ALA A 46 15.21 -26.19 -4.91
CA ALA A 46 15.92 -27.45 -4.64
C ALA A 46 15.69 -27.97 -3.21
N LYS A 47 14.85 -29.00 -3.17
CA LYS A 47 14.65 -30.11 -2.22
C LYS A 47 15.88 -30.61 -1.41
N ALA A 48 15.56 -31.28 -0.29
CA ALA A 48 16.35 -32.17 0.59
C ALA A 48 16.97 -31.46 1.82
N LYS A 49 16.75 -31.87 3.07
CA LYS A 49 16.54 -33.20 3.67
C LYS A 49 15.83 -33.03 5.02
#